data_AF-A0A1E7FAP1-F1
#
_entry.id   AF-A0A1E7FAP1-F1
#
_cell.length_a   1.000
_cell.length_b   1.000
_cell.length_c   1.000
_cell.angle_alpha   90.00
_cell.angle_beta   90.00
_cell.angle_gamma   90.00
#
_symmetry.space_group_name_H-M   'P 1'
#
loop_
_entity.id
_entity.type
_entity.pdbx_description
1 polymer ?
#
loop_
_entity_poly.entity_id
_entity_poly.type
_entity_poly.pdbx_seq_one_letter_code
_entity_poly.pdbx_strand_id
1 'polypeptide(L)'
;MNPQKKMNESTSLLLNGGYEQKQRTDSVSSSFSLSFLRKTTIATIFAVVSVFVILTKTNQLRVQEDPIAVASMLGWKDDVHYDWEEFQHKYVIIEDDNTYSDEGILYLNESRAFRLLGDNDDFYYYQQGWEAQMNQAYCSVATMAAVLNSLRGDDTSFKLPMDPIYDPFYWATQHTIVDAKHNDCVFNALGGKYSAESVKHIGLGIGMVPDIMNCYLNSNGYVAIPYPANSTTEVEANDLKHIIVDALSDGRSRVVLNYDRGGIGQGGLGHGHWSPLGGYNKETDSFLIMDVAKYKHPPAWVKWMNLFDGVSTKDTCTKLLSLDTPIDWNNMDFTTILSIISPLCIPGYRGFVVVKPKNMYDDE
;
A
#
# COMPACT_ATOMS: atom_id res chain seq x y z
N MET A 1 -21.22 42.92 2.91
CA MET A 1 -19.91 43.56 3.14
C MET A 1 -19.22 42.84 4.31
N ASN A 2 -18.08 42.20 4.04
CA ASN A 2 -17.06 41.78 5.02
C ASN A 2 -16.04 42.96 5.12
N PRO A 3 -15.27 43.21 6.21
CA PRO A 3 -14.16 42.31 6.59
C PRO A 3 -13.72 42.28 8.09
N GLN A 4 -13.18 41.12 8.47
CA GLN A 4 -11.95 40.88 9.26
C GLN A 4 -11.28 42.05 10.02
N LYS A 5 -11.17 41.93 11.35
CA LYS A 5 -9.93 42.13 12.14
C LYS A 5 -10.16 41.87 13.63
N LYS A 6 -9.47 40.88 14.21
CA LYS A 6 -9.00 40.89 15.61
C LYS A 6 -8.00 39.74 15.83
N MET A 7 -6.74 40.03 15.56
CA MET A 7 -5.59 39.37 16.18
C MET A 7 -4.57 40.47 16.42
N ASN A 8 -4.23 40.69 17.70
CA ASN A 8 -2.99 41.25 18.20
C ASN A 8 -3.07 41.23 19.73
N GLU A 9 -2.15 40.51 20.36
CA GLU A 9 -1.26 41.02 21.43
C GLU A 9 -0.60 39.86 22.15
N SER A 10 0.66 39.58 21.81
CA SER A 10 1.73 39.16 22.74
C SER A 10 3.03 38.95 21.98
N THR A 11 3.71 40.04 21.62
CA THR A 11 5.13 40.02 21.27
C THR A 11 5.74 41.39 21.56
N SER A 12 6.26 41.57 22.77
CA SER A 12 7.37 42.49 23.03
C SER A 12 7.87 42.25 24.45
N LEU A 13 9.00 41.55 24.58
CA LEU A 13 10.08 41.92 25.50
C LEU A 13 11.23 40.93 25.32
N LEU A 14 12.34 41.50 24.81
CA LEU A 14 13.75 41.18 25.03
C LEU A 14 14.56 41.05 23.73
N LEU A 15 14.76 42.21 23.09
CA LEU A 15 15.96 42.52 22.32
C LEU A 15 16.78 43.51 23.13
N ASN A 16 18.02 43.15 23.48
CA ASN A 16 19.14 44.09 23.67
C ASN A 16 20.44 43.28 23.84
N GLY A 17 21.37 43.44 22.89
CA GLY A 17 22.70 42.86 22.95
C GLY A 17 23.45 43.03 21.62
N GLY A 18 24.09 44.19 21.47
CA GLY A 18 24.83 44.60 20.28
C GLY A 18 26.24 44.00 20.14
N TYR A 19 26.79 44.21 18.95
CA TYR A 19 28.09 43.85 18.39
C TYR A 19 29.33 44.41 19.13
N GLU A 20 30.46 43.68 19.06
CA GLU A 20 31.77 44.30 18.77
C GLU A 20 32.81 43.29 18.21
N GLN A 21 33.48 43.69 17.11
CA GLN A 21 34.55 42.99 16.41
C GLN A 21 35.90 43.18 17.13
N LYS A 22 36.78 42.16 17.06
CA LYS A 22 38.22 42.33 17.30
C LYS A 22 39.02 41.82 16.10
N GLN A 23 39.68 42.76 15.41
CA GLN A 23 40.66 42.51 14.36
C GLN A 23 41.91 41.83 14.93
N ARG A 24 42.48 40.89 14.17
CA ARG A 24 43.92 40.60 14.19
C ARG A 24 44.38 40.46 12.75
N THR A 25 45.15 41.45 12.31
CA THR A 25 46.01 41.39 11.12
C THR A 25 47.22 40.53 11.43
N ASP A 26 47.59 39.64 10.51
CA ASP A 26 48.99 39.36 10.20
C ASP A 26 49.11 38.91 8.74
N SER A 27 49.98 39.58 8.02
CA SER A 27 50.29 39.44 6.60
C SER A 27 51.37 38.38 6.37
N VAL A 28 51.18 37.46 5.42
CA VAL A 28 52.29 36.90 4.62
C VAL A 28 51.80 36.61 3.20
N SER A 29 52.56 37.09 2.24
CA SER A 29 52.39 36.99 0.80
C SER A 29 52.74 35.60 0.26
N SER A 30 52.08 35.18 -0.81
CA SER A 30 52.67 34.96 -2.15
C SER A 30 51.95 33.88 -2.97
N SER A 31 51.67 34.26 -4.22
CA SER A 31 51.39 33.42 -5.40
C SER A 31 50.35 32.31 -5.28
N PHE A 32 49.12 32.60 -5.70
CA PHE A 32 48.21 31.57 -6.22
C PHE A 32 47.95 31.78 -7.72
N SER A 33 48.25 30.73 -8.47
CA SER A 33 48.22 30.64 -9.93
C SER A 33 46.84 30.89 -10.54
N LEU A 34 46.81 31.56 -11.70
CA LEU A 34 45.63 31.72 -12.57
C LEU A 34 44.98 30.39 -13.01
N SER A 35 45.57 29.23 -12.70
CA SER A 35 44.96 27.91 -12.94
C SER A 35 43.78 27.58 -12.03
N PHE A 36 43.63 28.27 -10.89
CA PHE A 36 42.55 28.01 -9.92
C PHE A 36 41.20 28.64 -10.35
N LEU A 37 41.21 29.76 -11.09
CA LEU A 37 39.99 30.43 -11.56
C LEU A 37 39.28 29.70 -12.73
N ARG A 38 39.97 28.81 -13.47
CA ARG A 38 39.33 27.99 -14.50
C ARG A 38 38.58 26.77 -13.93
N LYS A 39 39.04 26.21 -12.80
CA LYS A 39 38.40 25.04 -12.17
C LYS A 39 37.12 25.40 -11.41
N THR A 40 37.06 26.58 -10.78
CA THR A 40 35.86 27.06 -10.08
C THR A 40 34.72 27.39 -11.05
N THR A 41 35.03 27.93 -12.23
CA THR A 41 34.02 28.24 -13.26
C THR A 41 33.36 26.97 -13.82
N ILE A 42 34.13 25.89 -14.03
CA ILE A 42 33.60 24.59 -14.49
C ILE A 42 32.75 23.92 -13.40
N ALA A 43 33.19 23.96 -12.14
CA ALA A 43 32.43 23.41 -11.01
C ALA A 43 31.09 24.14 -10.78
N THR A 44 31.04 25.45 -11.06
CA THR A 44 29.80 26.24 -10.94
C THR A 44 28.84 25.93 -12.08
N ILE A 45 29.33 25.64 -13.29
CA ILE A 45 28.52 25.21 -14.44
C ILE A 45 27.95 23.80 -14.21
N PHE A 46 28.74 22.86 -13.67
CA PHE A 46 28.24 21.52 -13.31
C PHE A 46 27.18 21.56 -12.19
N ALA A 47 27.33 22.45 -11.22
CA ALA A 47 26.31 22.66 -10.18
C ALA A 47 25.01 23.23 -10.77
N VAL A 48 25.09 24.16 -11.74
CA VAL A 48 23.90 24.74 -12.39
C VAL A 48 23.20 23.73 -13.31
N VAL A 49 23.93 22.90 -14.06
CA VAL A 49 23.34 21.83 -14.90
C VAL A 49 22.75 20.71 -14.04
N SER A 50 23.41 20.32 -12.95
CA SER A 50 22.87 19.31 -12.02
C SER A 50 21.63 19.83 -11.28
N VAL A 51 21.60 21.10 -10.91
CA VAL A 51 20.41 21.74 -10.32
C VAL A 51 19.29 21.89 -11.35
N PHE A 52 19.60 22.12 -12.63
CA PHE A 52 18.59 22.12 -13.70
C PHE A 52 17.97 20.73 -13.93
N VAL A 53 18.79 19.67 -13.95
CA VAL A 53 18.31 18.27 -14.07
C VAL A 53 17.51 17.82 -12.84
N ILE A 54 17.88 18.31 -11.65
CA ILE A 54 17.17 18.02 -10.40
C ILE A 54 15.86 18.84 -10.31
N LEU A 55 15.80 20.08 -10.82
CA LEU A 55 14.58 20.89 -10.85
C LEU A 55 13.59 20.49 -11.95
N THR A 56 14.03 19.84 -13.03
CA THR A 56 13.13 19.25 -14.04
C THR A 56 12.43 17.96 -13.59
N LYS A 57 12.79 17.40 -12.43
CA LYS A 57 12.10 16.23 -11.85
C LYS A 57 10.87 16.59 -10.99
N THR A 58 10.54 17.87 -10.80
CA THR A 58 9.40 18.27 -9.95
C THR A 58 8.28 19.07 -10.61
N ASN A 59 8.30 19.32 -11.94
CA ASN A 59 7.06 19.76 -12.60
C ASN A 59 7.09 19.53 -14.12
N GLN A 60 5.90 19.20 -14.63
CA GLN A 60 5.53 19.04 -16.03
C GLN A 60 6.15 20.08 -16.98
N LEU A 61 7.20 19.72 -17.72
CA LEU A 61 7.57 20.35 -18.98
C LEU A 61 8.10 19.28 -19.95
N ARG A 62 7.28 18.92 -20.95
CA ARG A 62 7.81 18.31 -22.18
C ARG A 62 8.65 19.38 -22.88
N VAL A 63 9.97 19.18 -22.92
CA VAL A 63 10.82 19.91 -23.87
C VAL A 63 11.36 18.87 -24.85
N GLN A 64 10.69 18.77 -25.98
CA GLN A 64 11.25 18.18 -27.19
C GLN A 64 12.09 19.30 -27.81
N GLU A 65 13.34 19.45 -27.38
CA GLU A 65 14.28 20.32 -28.09
C GLU A 65 15.45 19.50 -28.61
N ASP A 66 15.66 19.66 -29.91
CA ASP A 66 16.74 19.06 -30.69
C ASP A 66 18.09 19.41 -30.04
N PRO A 67 18.98 18.45 -29.75
CA PRO A 67 20.22 18.66 -28.99
C PRO A 67 21.16 19.73 -29.57
N ILE A 68 20.99 20.06 -30.85
CA ILE A 68 21.78 21.05 -31.59
C ILE A 68 21.47 22.49 -31.10
N ALA A 69 20.27 22.76 -30.58
CA ALA A 69 19.85 24.10 -30.18
C ALA A 69 20.57 24.60 -28.91
N VAL A 70 20.81 23.72 -27.93
CA VAL A 70 21.45 24.08 -26.66
C VAL A 70 22.96 24.32 -26.81
N ALA A 71 23.61 23.59 -27.72
CA ALA A 71 25.05 23.75 -27.99
C ALA A 71 25.38 25.08 -28.71
N SER A 72 24.50 25.53 -29.62
CA SER A 72 24.68 26.81 -30.34
C SER A 72 24.43 28.04 -29.45
N MET A 73 23.52 27.93 -28.46
CA MET A 73 23.25 29.00 -27.48
C MET A 73 24.44 29.27 -26.53
N LEU A 74 25.30 28.28 -26.31
CA LEU A 74 26.45 28.38 -25.40
C LEU A 74 27.78 28.71 -26.11
N GLY A 75 27.75 28.95 -27.43
CA GLY A 75 28.89 29.44 -28.22
C GLY A 75 30.01 28.41 -28.42
N TRP A 76 29.71 27.12 -28.43
CA TRP A 76 30.71 26.07 -28.62
C TRP A 76 30.92 25.80 -30.11
N LYS A 77 32.18 25.87 -30.57
CA LYS A 77 32.57 25.65 -31.96
C LYS A 77 32.61 24.16 -32.34
N ASP A 78 32.28 23.91 -33.60
CA ASP A 78 31.92 22.63 -34.25
C ASP A 78 32.97 21.50 -34.31
N ASP A 79 34.04 21.50 -33.51
CA ASP A 79 35.17 20.57 -33.71
C ASP A 79 35.40 19.56 -32.57
N VAL A 80 34.36 19.14 -31.85
CA VAL A 80 34.47 18.03 -30.90
C VAL A 80 33.76 16.79 -31.44
N HIS A 81 34.53 15.89 -32.04
CA HIS A 81 34.03 14.57 -32.41
C HIS A 81 33.89 13.74 -31.14
N TYR A 82 32.66 13.61 -30.64
CA TYR A 82 32.34 12.74 -29.52
C TYR A 82 32.31 11.29 -30.02
N ASP A 83 33.24 10.47 -29.52
CA ASP A 83 33.17 9.02 -29.64
C ASP A 83 32.05 8.51 -28.71
N TRP A 84 30.87 8.37 -29.30
CA TRP A 84 29.68 7.93 -28.60
C TRP A 84 29.77 6.48 -28.12
N GLU A 85 30.60 5.64 -28.76
CA GLU A 85 30.85 4.28 -28.30
C GLU A 85 31.73 4.27 -27.04
N GLU A 86 32.78 5.11 -26.97
CA GLU A 86 33.58 5.27 -25.74
C GLU A 86 32.75 5.87 -24.60
N PHE A 87 31.88 6.85 -24.88
CA PHE A 87 30.99 7.43 -23.88
C PHE A 87 29.99 6.41 -23.33
N GLN A 88 29.42 5.55 -24.20
CA GLN A 88 28.56 4.47 -23.78
C GLN A 88 29.33 3.42 -22.96
N HIS A 89 30.51 2.99 -23.39
CA HIS A 89 31.28 1.98 -22.65
C HIS A 89 31.78 2.46 -21.27
N LYS A 90 32.03 3.77 -21.12
CA LYS A 90 32.69 4.34 -19.92
C LYS A 90 31.72 4.94 -18.91
N TYR A 91 30.53 5.37 -19.36
CA TYR A 91 29.52 6.02 -18.50
C TYR A 91 28.10 5.44 -18.66
N VAL A 92 27.88 4.59 -19.65
CA VAL A 92 26.66 3.79 -19.85
C VAL A 92 27.04 2.32 -19.75
N ILE A 93 27.67 1.95 -18.63
CA ILE A 93 27.39 0.62 -18.09
C ILE A 93 25.91 0.74 -17.68
N ILE A 94 25.00 0.39 -18.59
CA ILE A 94 23.76 -0.23 -18.15
C ILE A 94 24.28 -1.53 -17.55
N GLU A 95 24.61 -1.48 -16.26
CA GLU A 95 24.50 -2.69 -15.48
C GLU A 95 23.07 -3.12 -15.78
N ASP A 96 22.94 -4.26 -16.45
CA ASP A 96 21.71 -5.02 -16.35
C ASP A 96 21.51 -5.19 -14.85
N ASP A 97 20.80 -4.25 -14.24
CA ASP A 97 20.26 -4.32 -12.88
C ASP A 97 19.08 -5.31 -12.90
N ASN A 98 19.29 -6.43 -13.61
CA ASN A 98 18.72 -7.73 -13.35
C ASN A 98 19.38 -8.36 -12.12
N THR A 99 20.23 -7.64 -11.40
CA THR A 99 20.22 -7.76 -9.94
C THR A 99 18.85 -7.34 -9.45
N TYR A 100 17.90 -8.29 -9.49
CA TYR A 100 16.76 -8.30 -8.61
C TYR A 100 17.28 -7.81 -7.26
N SER A 101 16.90 -6.60 -6.85
CA SER A 101 17.15 -6.17 -5.48
C SER A 101 16.61 -7.31 -4.63
N ASP A 102 17.48 -7.95 -3.85
CA ASP A 102 17.14 -9.11 -3.02
C ASP A 102 16.11 -8.74 -1.94
N GLU A 103 15.72 -7.47 -1.88
CA GLU A 103 14.50 -6.95 -1.29
C GLU A 103 13.29 -7.56 -2.00
N GLY A 104 12.72 -8.63 -1.44
CA GLY A 104 11.62 -9.41 -2.04
C GLY A 104 10.26 -8.69 -2.17
N ILE A 105 10.25 -7.36 -2.27
CA ILE A 105 9.09 -6.52 -2.57
C ILE A 105 9.43 -5.58 -3.73
N LEU A 106 8.58 -5.56 -4.76
CA LEU A 106 8.68 -4.65 -5.90
C LEU A 106 7.39 -3.83 -6.02
N TYR A 107 7.45 -2.54 -5.69
CA TYR A 107 6.27 -1.66 -5.64
C TYR A 107 5.78 -1.22 -7.03
N LEU A 108 4.46 -1.16 -7.20
CA LEU A 108 3.76 -0.81 -8.45
C LEU A 108 3.85 0.68 -8.83
N ASN A 109 4.60 1.48 -8.07
CA ASN A 109 4.98 2.86 -8.45
C ASN A 109 6.21 2.90 -9.36
N GLU A 110 6.74 1.75 -9.77
CA GLU A 110 7.85 1.62 -10.72
C GLU A 110 7.40 1.00 -12.04
N SER A 111 7.88 1.51 -13.18
CA SER A 111 7.51 0.98 -14.50
C SER A 111 7.85 -0.51 -14.67
N ARG A 112 8.92 -1.00 -14.03
CA ARG A 112 9.29 -2.41 -14.06
C ARG A 112 8.28 -3.30 -13.34
N ALA A 113 7.73 -2.82 -12.23
CA ALA A 113 6.66 -3.51 -11.50
C ALA A 113 5.37 -3.54 -12.31
N PHE A 114 5.05 -2.42 -12.97
CA PHE A 114 3.86 -2.33 -13.81
C PHE A 114 3.91 -3.31 -15.01
N ARG A 115 5.10 -3.56 -15.58
CA ARG A 115 5.28 -4.53 -16.67
C ARG A 115 4.93 -5.97 -16.26
N LEU A 116 5.04 -6.32 -14.98
CA LEU A 116 4.71 -7.68 -14.50
C LEU A 116 3.20 -7.96 -14.48
N LEU A 117 2.37 -6.94 -14.68
CA LEU A 117 0.92 -7.03 -14.55
C LEU A 117 0.28 -7.97 -15.57
N GLY A 118 0.69 -7.95 -16.83
CA GLY A 118 0.14 -8.84 -17.86
C GLY A 118 -1.40 -8.99 -17.82
N ASP A 119 -1.86 -10.24 -17.99
CA ASP A 119 -3.27 -10.63 -18.00
C ASP A 119 -3.79 -10.99 -16.60
N ASN A 120 -3.53 -10.14 -15.60
CA ASN A 120 -4.03 -10.31 -14.24
C ASN A 120 -5.37 -9.58 -14.06
N ASP A 121 -6.46 -10.23 -14.48
CA ASP A 121 -7.81 -9.66 -14.50
C ASP A 121 -8.29 -9.12 -13.13
N ASP A 122 -7.97 -9.81 -12.04
CA ASP A 122 -8.30 -9.41 -10.67
C ASP A 122 -7.88 -7.97 -10.36
N PHE A 123 -6.67 -7.56 -10.75
CA PHE A 123 -6.20 -6.19 -10.60
C PHE A 123 -7.18 -5.19 -11.21
N TYR A 124 -7.62 -5.44 -12.43
CA TYR A 124 -8.52 -4.53 -13.16
C TYR A 124 -9.92 -4.53 -12.56
N TYR A 125 -10.44 -5.67 -12.11
CA TYR A 125 -11.72 -5.74 -11.41
C TYR A 125 -11.68 -4.96 -10.08
N TYR A 126 -10.60 -5.10 -9.31
CA TYR A 126 -10.45 -4.36 -8.06
C TYR A 126 -10.33 -2.85 -8.25
N GLN A 127 -9.78 -2.36 -9.38
CA GLN A 127 -9.58 -0.92 -9.59
C GLN A 127 -10.85 -0.08 -9.41
N GLN A 128 -12.03 -0.65 -9.70
CA GLN A 128 -13.28 0.08 -9.57
C GLN A 128 -13.60 0.42 -8.11
N GLY A 129 -13.32 -0.49 -7.16
CA GLY A 129 -13.75 -0.40 -5.76
C GLY A 129 -12.64 -0.51 -4.72
N TRP A 130 -11.38 -0.51 -5.14
CA TRP A 130 -10.23 -0.58 -4.25
C TRP A 130 -9.93 0.81 -3.67
N GLU A 131 -10.46 1.07 -2.48
CA GLU A 131 -10.31 2.35 -1.76
C GLU A 131 -9.21 2.29 -0.68
N ALA A 132 -8.82 3.45 -0.15
CA ALA A 132 -7.97 3.50 1.02
C ALA A 132 -8.76 3.12 2.28
N GLN A 133 -8.18 2.36 3.20
CA GLN A 133 -8.81 2.07 4.49
C GLN A 133 -9.09 3.37 5.27
N MET A 134 -10.28 3.50 5.83
CA MET A 134 -10.70 4.75 6.51
C MET A 134 -9.90 5.06 7.77
N ASN A 135 -9.38 4.03 8.44
CA ASN A 135 -8.50 4.14 9.60
C ASN A 135 -7.59 2.90 9.69
N GLN A 136 -6.66 2.91 10.65
CA GLN A 136 -5.61 1.89 10.76
C GLN A 136 -6.11 0.47 11.11
N ALA A 137 -7.34 0.31 11.62
CA ALA A 137 -7.94 -0.99 11.93
C ALA A 137 -8.88 -1.52 10.83
N TYR A 138 -9.16 -0.71 9.79
CA TYR A 138 -10.17 -0.99 8.77
C TYR A 138 -9.62 -1.70 7.52
N CYS A 139 -8.40 -2.21 7.54
CA CYS A 139 -7.82 -2.89 6.39
C CYS A 139 -8.68 -4.08 5.91
N SER A 140 -9.24 -4.87 6.82
CA SER A 140 -10.17 -5.96 6.49
C SER A 140 -11.47 -5.43 5.87
N VAL A 141 -12.01 -4.34 6.40
CA VAL A 141 -13.26 -3.74 5.90
C VAL A 141 -13.08 -3.15 4.50
N ALA A 142 -11.99 -2.43 4.26
CA ALA A 142 -11.63 -1.93 2.93
C ALA A 142 -11.41 -3.07 1.93
N THR A 143 -10.78 -4.16 2.38
CA THR A 143 -10.56 -5.37 1.58
C THR A 143 -11.89 -6.03 1.20
N MET A 144 -12.82 -6.18 2.14
CA MET A 144 -14.16 -6.72 1.86
C MET A 144 -14.93 -5.83 0.87
N ALA A 145 -14.82 -4.50 0.98
CA ALA A 145 -15.46 -3.57 0.04
C ALA A 145 -14.94 -3.75 -1.37
N ALA A 146 -13.61 -3.84 -1.50
CA ALA A 146 -12.96 -4.06 -2.78
C ALA A 146 -13.42 -5.38 -3.43
N VAL A 147 -13.56 -6.46 -2.66
CA VAL A 147 -14.07 -7.74 -3.16
C VAL A 147 -15.52 -7.67 -3.61
N LEU A 148 -16.41 -7.13 -2.77
CA LEU A 148 -17.83 -7.04 -3.14
C LEU A 148 -18.00 -6.23 -4.43
N ASN A 149 -17.36 -5.05 -4.50
CA ASN A 149 -17.45 -4.20 -5.68
C ASN A 149 -16.76 -4.82 -6.92
N SER A 150 -15.72 -5.64 -6.77
CA SER A 150 -15.04 -6.30 -7.91
C SER A 150 -15.82 -7.49 -8.47
N LEU A 151 -16.82 -8.00 -7.73
CA LEU A 151 -17.77 -9.01 -8.20
C LEU A 151 -19.00 -8.38 -8.89
N ARG A 152 -19.09 -7.05 -8.90
CA ARG A 152 -20.09 -6.33 -9.70
C ARG A 152 -19.73 -6.48 -11.18
N GLY A 153 -20.30 -7.50 -11.82
CA GLY A 153 -20.25 -7.66 -13.27
C GLY A 153 -21.09 -6.61 -14.00
N ASP A 154 -21.11 -6.71 -15.33
CA ASP A 154 -21.98 -5.88 -16.17
C ASP A 154 -23.46 -6.25 -16.03
N ASP A 155 -23.74 -7.50 -15.61
CA ASP A 155 -25.10 -7.89 -15.24
C ASP A 155 -25.41 -7.44 -13.81
N THR A 156 -26.61 -6.92 -13.61
CA THR A 156 -27.07 -6.42 -12.31
C THR A 156 -27.51 -7.56 -11.38
N SER A 157 -27.05 -8.80 -11.61
CA SER A 157 -27.51 -9.96 -10.84
C SER A 157 -26.85 -10.01 -9.45
N PHE A 158 -25.61 -9.54 -9.34
CA PHE A 158 -24.91 -9.41 -8.07
C PHE A 158 -25.46 -8.20 -7.29
N LYS A 159 -26.16 -8.49 -6.19
CA LYS A 159 -26.73 -7.50 -5.27
C LYS A 159 -25.68 -7.03 -4.28
N LEU A 160 -25.22 -5.81 -4.48
CA LEU A 160 -24.39 -5.09 -3.52
C LEU A 160 -25.25 -4.50 -2.38
N PRO A 161 -24.68 -4.28 -1.19
CA PRO A 161 -25.29 -3.39 -0.22
C PRO A 161 -25.39 -1.97 -0.78
N MET A 162 -26.38 -1.20 -0.30
CA MET A 162 -26.57 0.19 -0.68
C MET A 162 -26.15 1.09 0.47
N ASP A 163 -25.13 1.93 0.25
CA ASP A 163 -24.87 3.06 1.13
C ASP A 163 -25.87 4.18 0.79
N PRO A 164 -26.65 4.69 1.75
CA PRO A 164 -27.61 5.77 1.51
C PRO A 164 -26.98 7.04 0.90
N ILE A 165 -25.68 7.27 1.08
CA ILE A 165 -25.00 8.42 0.47
C ILE A 165 -24.93 8.32 -1.07
N TYR A 166 -25.01 7.11 -1.62
CA TYR A 166 -24.91 6.84 -3.05
C TYR A 166 -26.24 6.49 -3.71
N ASP A 167 -27.37 6.58 -2.99
CA ASP A 167 -28.72 6.35 -3.53
C ASP A 167 -28.93 7.11 -4.86
N PRO A 168 -29.38 6.45 -5.96
CA PRO A 168 -29.90 5.07 -6.06
C PRO A 168 -28.87 4.02 -6.51
N PHE A 169 -27.57 4.32 -6.49
CA PHE A 169 -26.53 3.43 -6.98
C PHE A 169 -26.02 2.51 -5.86
N TYR A 170 -26.15 1.19 -6.08
CA TYR A 170 -25.60 0.19 -5.17
C TYR A 170 -24.07 0.22 -5.17
N TRP A 171 -23.50 0.33 -3.97
CA TRP A 171 -22.06 0.42 -3.76
C TRP A 171 -21.70 -0.04 -2.36
N ALA A 172 -20.80 -1.02 -2.25
CA ALA A 172 -20.31 -1.46 -0.96
C ALA A 172 -19.27 -0.47 -0.42
N THR A 173 -19.56 0.14 0.73
CA THR A 173 -18.63 1.04 1.42
C THR A 173 -18.12 0.41 2.70
N GLN A 174 -17.04 0.98 3.22
CA GLN A 174 -16.53 0.58 4.52
C GLN A 174 -17.49 0.93 5.69
N HIS A 175 -18.47 1.82 5.47
CA HIS A 175 -19.52 2.10 6.46
C HIS A 175 -20.57 1.00 6.50
N THR A 176 -20.99 0.52 5.32
CA THR A 176 -22.10 -0.43 5.23
C THR A 176 -21.70 -1.87 5.53
N ILE A 177 -20.47 -2.28 5.20
CA ILE A 177 -20.06 -3.69 5.28
C ILE A 177 -20.08 -4.22 6.71
N VAL A 178 -19.76 -3.37 7.69
CA VAL A 178 -19.76 -3.70 9.12
C VAL A 178 -20.93 -3.06 9.86
N ASP A 179 -22.00 -2.69 9.16
CA ASP A 179 -23.21 -2.12 9.78
C ASP A 179 -24.01 -3.18 10.54
N ALA A 180 -23.50 -3.56 11.70
CA ALA A 180 -24.14 -4.52 12.61
C ALA A 180 -25.43 -3.97 13.24
N LYS A 181 -25.71 -2.67 13.15
CA LYS A 181 -26.94 -2.10 13.72
C LYS A 181 -28.17 -2.41 12.88
N HIS A 182 -27.97 -2.62 11.58
CA HIS A 182 -29.07 -2.85 10.63
C HIS A 182 -28.93 -4.17 9.86
N ASN A 183 -27.96 -5.02 10.22
CA ASN A 183 -27.74 -6.32 9.59
C ASN A 183 -27.48 -7.41 10.64
N ASP A 184 -28.52 -8.17 10.97
CA ASP A 184 -28.47 -9.25 11.98
C ASP A 184 -27.43 -10.32 11.64
N CYS A 185 -27.20 -10.61 10.36
CA CYS A 185 -26.17 -11.57 9.95
C CYS A 185 -24.77 -11.04 10.34
N VAL A 186 -24.49 -9.78 10.02
CA VAL A 186 -23.20 -9.13 10.36
C VAL A 186 -23.04 -9.02 11.87
N PHE A 187 -24.11 -8.66 12.59
CA PHE A 187 -24.13 -8.66 14.05
C PHE A 187 -23.73 -10.02 14.62
N ASN A 188 -24.32 -11.10 14.13
CA ASN A 188 -23.99 -12.47 14.56
C ASN A 188 -22.57 -12.88 14.17
N ALA A 189 -22.12 -12.58 12.95
CA ALA A 189 -20.79 -12.88 12.46
C ALA A 189 -19.69 -12.19 13.29
N LEU A 190 -19.97 -11.00 13.79
CA LEU A 190 -19.06 -10.31 14.69
C LEU A 190 -19.06 -10.88 16.12
N GLY A 191 -19.96 -11.79 16.48
CA GLY A 191 -20.08 -12.37 17.81
C GLY A 191 -21.26 -11.83 18.63
N GLY A 192 -22.29 -11.30 17.96
CA GLY A 192 -23.50 -10.77 18.57
C GLY A 192 -23.27 -9.40 19.21
N LYS A 193 -22.48 -9.28 20.27
CA LYS A 193 -22.41 -8.03 21.06
C LYS A 193 -21.43 -6.97 20.51
N TYR A 194 -21.01 -7.12 19.26
CA TYR A 194 -20.01 -6.30 18.60
C TYR A 194 -20.61 -5.31 17.61
N SER A 195 -19.84 -4.31 17.19
CA SER A 195 -20.32 -3.24 16.32
C SER A 195 -19.26 -2.73 15.36
N ALA A 196 -19.65 -1.88 14.41
CA ALA A 196 -18.68 -1.13 13.59
C ALA A 196 -17.63 -0.40 14.46
N GLU A 197 -18.02 0.12 15.63
CA GLU A 197 -17.09 0.78 16.55
C GLU A 197 -16.05 -0.20 17.10
N SER A 198 -16.42 -1.46 17.40
CA SER A 198 -15.43 -2.43 17.87
C SER A 198 -14.35 -2.69 16.82
N VAL A 199 -14.75 -2.80 15.55
CA VAL A 199 -13.83 -3.01 14.43
C VAL A 199 -12.83 -1.84 14.30
N LYS A 200 -13.22 -0.60 14.63
CA LYS A 200 -12.32 0.57 14.59
C LYS A 200 -11.17 0.48 15.57
N HIS A 201 -11.33 -0.29 16.65
CA HIS A 201 -10.31 -0.44 17.68
C HIS A 201 -9.47 -1.69 17.49
N ILE A 202 -10.08 -2.81 17.08
CA ILE A 202 -9.43 -4.12 17.20
C ILE A 202 -9.17 -4.82 15.87
N GLY A 203 -9.71 -4.29 14.76
CA GLY A 203 -9.65 -4.94 13.45
C GLY A 203 -10.44 -6.24 13.40
N LEU A 204 -10.11 -7.11 12.45
CA LEU A 204 -10.76 -8.42 12.26
C LEU A 204 -9.73 -9.50 11.90
N GLY A 205 -9.86 -10.67 12.49
CA GLY A 205 -9.04 -11.85 12.19
C GLY A 205 -9.65 -12.74 11.11
N ILE A 206 -8.87 -13.72 10.63
CA ILE A 206 -9.28 -14.64 9.56
C ILE A 206 -10.47 -15.54 9.93
N GLY A 207 -10.77 -15.70 11.22
CA GLY A 207 -11.93 -16.43 11.72
C GLY A 207 -13.22 -15.59 11.79
N MET A 208 -13.20 -14.33 11.38
CA MET A 208 -14.37 -13.43 11.34
C MET A 208 -14.68 -12.91 9.93
N VAL A 209 -13.64 -12.57 9.16
CA VAL A 209 -13.81 -11.93 7.84
C VAL A 209 -14.66 -12.77 6.88
N PRO A 210 -14.44 -14.09 6.71
CA PRO A 210 -15.29 -14.93 5.87
C PRO A 210 -16.76 -14.93 6.30
N ASP A 211 -17.04 -14.96 7.61
CA ASP A 211 -18.42 -14.96 8.14
C ASP A 211 -19.16 -13.67 7.76
N ILE A 212 -18.49 -12.51 7.90
CA ILE A 212 -19.05 -11.21 7.49
C ILE A 212 -19.24 -11.15 5.97
N MET A 213 -18.24 -11.58 5.19
CA MET A 213 -18.34 -11.61 3.72
C MET A 213 -19.52 -12.48 3.28
N ASN A 214 -19.72 -13.64 3.91
CA ASN A 214 -20.79 -14.58 3.60
C ASN A 214 -22.20 -14.03 3.86
N CYS A 215 -22.36 -13.00 4.71
CA CYS A 215 -23.62 -12.26 4.84
C CYS A 215 -24.04 -11.55 3.55
N TYR A 216 -23.08 -11.18 2.70
CA TYR A 216 -23.31 -10.52 1.42
C TYR A 216 -23.14 -11.45 0.21
N LEU A 217 -22.26 -12.44 0.32
CA LEU A 217 -21.94 -13.35 -0.80
C LEU A 217 -22.97 -14.47 -1.00
N ASN A 218 -23.52 -15.02 0.08
CA ASN A 218 -24.34 -16.24 -0.01
C ASN A 218 -25.59 -16.07 -0.87
N SER A 219 -26.29 -14.95 -0.74
CA SER A 219 -27.50 -14.64 -1.53
C SER A 219 -27.21 -14.36 -3.00
N ASN A 220 -25.94 -14.11 -3.33
CA ASN A 220 -25.42 -13.90 -4.67
C ASN A 220 -24.85 -15.19 -5.29
N GLY A 221 -24.94 -16.33 -4.61
CA GLY A 221 -24.38 -17.59 -5.10
C GLY A 221 -22.86 -17.69 -4.96
N TYR A 222 -22.25 -16.90 -4.08
CA TYR A 222 -20.83 -16.92 -3.77
C TYR A 222 -20.58 -17.38 -2.33
N VAL A 223 -19.35 -17.80 -2.06
CA VAL A 223 -18.88 -18.15 -0.72
C VAL A 223 -17.43 -17.69 -0.52
N ALA A 224 -17.13 -17.18 0.68
CA ALA A 224 -15.78 -16.92 1.17
C ALA A 224 -15.31 -18.11 2.02
N ILE A 225 -14.18 -18.70 1.64
CA ILE A 225 -13.59 -19.86 2.31
C ILE A 225 -12.19 -19.50 2.83
N PRO A 226 -11.94 -19.59 4.15
CA PRO A 226 -10.61 -19.36 4.71
C PRO A 226 -9.69 -20.56 4.50
N TYR A 227 -8.42 -20.24 4.21
CA TYR A 227 -7.30 -21.17 4.12
C TYR A 227 -6.17 -20.68 5.05
N PRO A 228 -6.22 -21.02 6.35
CA PRO A 228 -5.15 -20.70 7.28
C PRO A 228 -3.86 -21.45 6.93
N ALA A 229 -2.71 -20.79 7.00
CA ALA A 229 -1.38 -21.39 6.81
C ALA A 229 -0.89 -21.98 8.13
N ASN A 230 -1.28 -23.22 8.42
CA ASN A 230 -1.18 -23.85 9.74
C ASN A 230 0.23 -24.34 10.11
N SER A 231 1.15 -24.36 9.17
CA SER A 231 2.55 -24.73 9.32
C SER A 231 3.45 -23.89 8.43
N THR A 232 4.75 -24.08 8.56
CA THR A 232 5.78 -23.44 7.72
C THR A 232 6.41 -24.46 6.75
N THR A 233 5.70 -25.55 6.43
CA THR A 233 6.24 -26.62 5.58
C THR A 233 6.17 -26.26 4.11
N GLU A 234 7.14 -26.73 3.32
CA GLU A 234 7.16 -26.53 1.87
C GLU A 234 5.95 -27.18 1.17
N VAL A 235 5.46 -28.31 1.71
CA VAL A 235 4.27 -28.99 1.19
C VAL A 235 3.05 -28.07 1.29
N GLU A 236 2.78 -27.51 2.47
CA GLU A 236 1.66 -26.59 2.64
C GLU A 236 1.84 -25.30 1.84
N ALA A 237 3.06 -24.78 1.75
CA ALA A 237 3.36 -23.64 0.91
C ALA A 237 2.98 -23.92 -0.56
N ASN A 238 3.36 -25.08 -1.10
CA ASN A 238 3.01 -25.45 -2.47
C ASN A 238 1.50 -25.66 -2.64
N ASP A 239 0.83 -26.33 -1.69
CA ASP A 239 -0.62 -26.56 -1.75
C ASP A 239 -1.41 -25.24 -1.74
N LEU A 240 -1.07 -24.32 -0.84
CA LEU A 240 -1.72 -23.00 -0.76
C LEU A 240 -1.46 -22.17 -2.03
N LYS A 241 -0.24 -22.20 -2.55
CA LYS A 241 0.09 -21.51 -3.79
C LYS A 241 -0.76 -22.02 -4.94
N HIS A 242 -0.93 -23.34 -5.08
CA HIS A 242 -1.79 -23.92 -6.10
C HIS A 242 -3.23 -23.43 -5.99
N ILE A 243 -3.81 -23.46 -4.78
CA ILE A 243 -5.18 -22.96 -4.53
C ILE A 243 -5.32 -21.49 -4.94
N ILE A 244 -4.34 -20.64 -4.62
CA ILE A 244 -4.38 -19.21 -4.92
C ILE A 244 -4.23 -18.95 -6.42
N VAL A 245 -3.28 -19.63 -7.09
CA VAL A 245 -3.05 -19.47 -8.53
C VAL A 245 -4.27 -19.94 -9.33
N ASP A 246 -4.88 -21.06 -8.94
CA ASP A 246 -6.11 -21.55 -9.56
C ASP A 246 -7.26 -20.55 -9.38
N ALA A 247 -7.40 -19.97 -8.19
CA ALA A 247 -8.42 -18.95 -7.92
C ALA A 247 -8.19 -17.65 -8.71
N LEU A 248 -6.95 -17.16 -8.80
CA LEU A 248 -6.60 -15.98 -9.59
C LEU A 248 -6.77 -16.19 -11.11
N SER A 249 -6.82 -17.44 -11.56
CA SER A 249 -7.05 -17.81 -12.97
C SER A 249 -8.55 -17.94 -13.32
N ASP A 250 -9.44 -18.01 -12.33
CA ASP A 250 -10.90 -17.97 -12.55
C ASP A 250 -11.40 -16.54 -12.40
N GLY A 251 -11.80 -15.90 -13.50
CA GLY A 251 -12.26 -14.50 -13.50
C GLY A 251 -13.48 -14.21 -12.60
N ARG A 252 -14.16 -15.25 -12.10
CA ARG A 252 -15.26 -15.13 -11.13
C ARG A 252 -14.79 -15.23 -9.68
N SER A 253 -13.59 -15.73 -9.43
CA SER A 253 -13.04 -15.88 -8.08
C SER A 253 -12.23 -14.65 -7.68
N ARG A 254 -11.97 -14.51 -6.38
CA ARG A 254 -11.17 -13.43 -5.80
C ARG A 254 -10.37 -13.97 -4.62
N VAL A 255 -9.13 -13.49 -4.47
CA VAL A 255 -8.29 -13.86 -3.32
C VAL A 255 -7.96 -12.64 -2.48
N VAL A 256 -8.08 -12.79 -1.16
CA VAL A 256 -7.59 -11.82 -0.19
C VAL A 256 -6.69 -12.52 0.82
N LEU A 257 -5.79 -11.78 1.45
CA LEU A 257 -4.84 -12.34 2.40
C LEU A 257 -4.86 -11.58 3.74
N ASN A 258 -4.70 -12.34 4.82
CA ASN A 258 -4.36 -11.85 6.13
C ASN A 258 -2.90 -12.22 6.40
N TYR A 259 -2.05 -11.22 6.67
CA TYR A 259 -0.61 -11.45 6.75
C TYR A 259 0.04 -10.51 7.75
N ASP A 260 1.19 -10.92 8.26
CA ASP A 260 2.06 -10.04 9.04
C ASP A 260 2.97 -9.23 8.12
N ARG A 261 2.98 -7.91 8.27
CA ARG A 261 3.84 -7.02 7.46
C ARG A 261 5.33 -7.25 7.66
N GLY A 262 5.75 -7.68 8.85
CA GLY A 262 7.15 -7.96 9.14
C GLY A 262 7.64 -9.20 8.40
N GLY A 263 6.80 -10.24 8.31
CA GLY A 263 7.10 -11.45 7.54
C GLY A 263 7.33 -11.19 6.04
N ILE A 264 6.75 -10.13 5.47
CA ILE A 264 6.99 -9.77 4.08
C ILE A 264 8.05 -8.68 3.86
N GLY A 265 8.65 -8.13 4.93
CA GLY A 265 9.69 -7.10 4.84
C GLY A 265 9.22 -5.64 4.89
N GLN A 266 7.97 -5.36 5.28
CA GLN A 266 7.44 -3.98 5.41
C GLN A 266 7.58 -3.41 6.83
N GLY A 267 8.73 -3.66 7.47
CA GLY A 267 9.10 -3.13 8.78
C GLY A 267 9.46 -4.23 9.80
N GLY A 268 10.35 -3.91 10.75
CA GLY A 268 10.84 -4.88 11.74
C GLY A 268 9.86 -5.20 12.87
N LEU A 269 8.80 -4.42 13.05
CA LEU A 269 7.72 -4.70 13.98
C LEU A 269 6.53 -5.23 13.17
N GLY A 270 6.24 -6.53 13.32
CA GLY A 270 5.13 -7.20 12.66
C GLY A 270 3.79 -6.60 13.05
N HIS A 271 2.98 -6.27 12.05
CA HIS A 271 1.61 -5.82 12.21
C HIS A 271 0.72 -6.60 11.24
N GLY A 272 -0.34 -7.20 11.77
CA GLY A 272 -1.35 -7.87 10.95
C GLY A 272 -2.00 -6.90 9.98
N HIS A 273 -2.24 -7.37 8.76
CA HIS A 273 -2.88 -6.59 7.70
C HIS A 273 -3.78 -7.46 6.84
N TRP A 274 -4.66 -6.80 6.08
CA TRP A 274 -5.52 -7.40 5.09
C TRP A 274 -5.44 -6.63 3.79
N SER A 275 -5.40 -7.32 2.65
CA SER A 275 -5.53 -6.72 1.32
C SER A 275 -6.01 -7.75 0.31
N PRO A 276 -6.53 -7.33 -0.85
CA PRO A 276 -6.73 -8.21 -1.99
C PRO A 276 -5.40 -8.61 -2.66
N LEU A 277 -5.40 -9.77 -3.31
CA LEU A 277 -4.39 -10.13 -4.31
C LEU A 277 -4.90 -9.75 -5.70
N GLY A 278 -4.14 -8.93 -6.41
CA GLY A 278 -4.50 -8.48 -7.76
C GLY A 278 -3.98 -9.37 -8.88
N GLY A 279 -3.11 -10.35 -8.59
CA GLY A 279 -2.53 -11.19 -9.62
C GLY A 279 -1.33 -12.02 -9.20
N TYR A 280 -0.90 -12.90 -10.11
CA TYR A 280 0.28 -13.74 -10.01
C TYR A 280 1.18 -13.56 -11.23
N ASN A 281 2.48 -13.42 -11.00
CA ASN A 281 3.50 -13.39 -12.04
C ASN A 281 4.38 -14.63 -11.93
N LYS A 282 4.26 -15.53 -12.91
CA LYS A 282 4.96 -16.82 -12.93
C LYS A 282 6.49 -16.69 -13.08
N GLU A 283 6.96 -15.73 -13.86
CA GLU A 283 8.39 -15.56 -14.16
C GLU A 283 9.19 -15.16 -12.91
N THR A 284 8.62 -14.28 -12.10
CA THR A 284 9.23 -13.77 -10.86
C THR A 284 8.73 -14.47 -9.60
N ASP A 285 7.86 -15.47 -9.78
CA ASP A 285 7.15 -16.17 -8.73
C ASP A 285 6.57 -15.26 -7.63
N SER A 286 5.86 -14.22 -8.04
CA SER A 286 5.41 -13.14 -7.16
C SER A 286 3.92 -12.89 -7.26
N PHE A 287 3.31 -12.47 -6.15
CA PHE A 287 1.91 -12.07 -6.08
C PHE A 287 1.77 -10.57 -5.88
N LEU A 288 0.79 -9.96 -6.54
CA LEU A 288 0.50 -8.53 -6.40
C LEU A 288 -0.42 -8.29 -5.22
N ILE A 289 0.09 -7.69 -4.15
CA ILE A 289 -0.73 -7.22 -3.03
C ILE A 289 -1.32 -5.85 -3.38
N MET A 290 -2.65 -5.74 -3.38
CA MET A 290 -3.39 -4.50 -3.59
C MET A 290 -3.58 -3.75 -2.27
N ASP A 291 -2.50 -3.16 -1.74
CA ASP A 291 -2.51 -2.63 -0.36
C ASP A 291 -3.56 -1.54 -0.13
N VAL A 292 -4.53 -1.82 0.75
CA VAL A 292 -5.59 -0.85 1.12
C VAL A 292 -5.08 0.26 2.05
N ALA A 293 -3.90 0.12 2.66
CA ALA A 293 -3.22 1.18 3.39
C ALA A 293 -2.49 2.13 2.42
N LYS A 294 -3.20 2.68 1.44
CA LYS A 294 -2.64 3.47 0.33
C LYS A 294 -1.81 4.69 0.77
N TYR A 295 -2.10 5.21 1.95
CA TYR A 295 -1.33 6.30 2.58
C TYR A 295 0.04 5.86 3.12
N LYS A 296 0.30 4.55 3.19
CA LYS A 296 1.51 3.96 3.76
C LYS A 296 2.35 3.22 2.72
N HIS A 297 1.73 2.37 1.90
CA HIS A 297 2.42 1.56 0.88
C HIS A 297 1.64 1.56 -0.45
N PRO A 298 2.34 1.68 -1.60
CA PRO A 298 1.78 1.30 -2.89
C PRO A 298 1.47 -0.21 -2.94
N PRO A 299 0.68 -0.68 -3.93
CA PRO A 299 0.65 -2.10 -4.27
C PRO A 299 2.05 -2.61 -4.55
N ALA A 300 2.28 -3.88 -4.30
CA ALA A 300 3.60 -4.45 -4.52
C ALA A 300 3.52 -5.91 -4.93
N TRP A 301 4.42 -6.29 -5.83
CA TRP A 301 4.76 -7.68 -6.09
C TRP A 301 5.62 -8.20 -4.96
N VAL A 302 5.21 -9.30 -4.35
CA VAL A 302 5.93 -9.97 -3.26
C VAL A 302 6.21 -11.40 -3.67
N LYS A 303 7.47 -11.82 -3.55
CA LYS A 303 7.88 -13.22 -3.84
C LYS A 303 7.06 -14.19 -2.99
N TRP A 304 6.65 -15.32 -3.56
CA TRP A 304 5.78 -16.29 -2.90
C TRP A 304 6.27 -16.69 -1.51
N MET A 305 7.55 -17.03 -1.36
CA MET A 305 8.07 -17.47 -0.06
C MET A 305 8.03 -16.37 1.01
N ASN A 306 8.28 -15.11 0.65
CA ASN A 306 8.13 -13.99 1.59
C ASN A 306 6.66 -13.80 1.96
N LEU A 307 5.75 -13.94 0.99
CA LEU A 307 4.32 -13.87 1.27
C LEU A 307 3.88 -14.98 2.23
N PHE A 308 4.38 -16.21 1.99
CA PHE A 308 4.16 -17.37 2.83
C PHE A 308 4.68 -17.16 4.27
N ASP A 309 5.86 -16.57 4.43
CA ASP A 309 6.40 -16.19 5.74
C ASP A 309 5.48 -15.21 6.49
N GLY A 310 4.85 -14.27 5.78
CA GLY A 310 3.87 -13.35 6.36
C GLY A 310 2.57 -14.02 6.80
N VAL A 311 2.04 -14.95 6.00
CA VAL A 311 0.75 -15.61 6.29
C VAL A 311 0.87 -16.79 7.25
N SER A 312 2.04 -17.43 7.35
CA SER A 312 2.29 -18.57 8.26
C SER A 312 2.55 -18.14 9.71
N THR A 313 2.30 -16.87 10.02
CA THR A 313 2.39 -16.30 11.38
C THR A 313 1.13 -16.55 12.19
N LYS A 314 1.28 -16.63 13.51
CA LYS A 314 0.15 -16.71 14.45
C LYS A 314 -0.42 -15.32 14.74
N ASP A 315 -1.73 -15.20 14.61
CA ASP A 315 -2.51 -14.11 15.16
C ASP A 315 -2.98 -14.45 16.57
N THR A 316 -2.87 -13.49 17.49
CA THR A 316 -3.36 -13.64 18.85
C THR A 316 -4.89 -13.64 18.92
N CYS A 317 -5.57 -13.11 17.88
CA CYS A 317 -7.01 -13.00 17.81
C CYS A 317 -7.55 -13.24 16.39
N THR A 318 -7.63 -14.51 15.98
CA THR A 318 -8.27 -14.88 14.69
C THR A 318 -9.78 -14.83 14.76
N LYS A 319 -10.35 -15.20 15.91
CA LYS A 319 -11.78 -15.15 16.22
C LYS A 319 -11.95 -14.59 17.62
N LEU A 320 -13.07 -13.95 17.86
CA LEU A 320 -13.40 -13.32 19.13
C LEU A 320 -14.73 -13.91 19.55
N LEU A 321 -14.75 -14.50 20.75
CA LEU A 321 -15.95 -15.10 21.30
C LEU A 321 -16.97 -14.03 21.69
N SER A 322 -18.25 -14.41 21.73
CA SER A 322 -19.31 -13.51 22.20
C SER A 322 -18.98 -12.94 23.58
N LEU A 323 -19.24 -11.65 23.74
CA LEU A 323 -18.97 -10.90 24.95
C LEU A 323 -20.29 -10.52 25.63
N ASP A 324 -20.54 -11.00 26.84
CA ASP A 324 -21.77 -10.67 27.56
C ASP A 324 -21.78 -9.23 28.12
N THR A 325 -20.60 -8.66 28.38
CA THR A 325 -20.44 -7.34 28.98
C THR A 325 -20.39 -6.25 27.91
N PRO A 326 -21.29 -5.24 27.93
CA PRO A 326 -21.19 -4.11 27.01
C PRO A 326 -19.87 -3.35 27.17
N ILE A 327 -19.16 -3.11 26.05
CA ILE A 327 -18.00 -2.22 26.00
C ILE A 327 -18.45 -0.86 25.44
N ASP A 328 -18.11 0.22 26.14
CA ASP A 328 -18.20 1.56 25.58
C ASP A 328 -16.95 1.84 24.72
N TRP A 329 -17.04 1.43 23.46
CA TRP A 329 -15.94 1.53 22.49
C TRP A 329 -15.46 2.97 22.28
N ASN A 330 -16.30 3.98 22.49
CA ASN A 330 -15.95 5.36 22.20
C ASN A 330 -15.25 6.08 23.37
N ASN A 331 -15.56 5.69 24.60
CA ASN A 331 -15.10 6.42 25.79
C ASN A 331 -14.04 5.66 26.60
N MET A 332 -13.89 4.34 26.38
CA MET A 332 -12.89 3.53 27.07
C MET A 332 -11.53 3.60 26.39
N ASP A 333 -10.44 3.65 27.16
CA ASP A 333 -9.09 3.61 26.59
C ASP A 333 -8.75 2.22 26.03
N PHE A 334 -7.82 2.20 25.07
CA PHE A 334 -7.45 0.97 24.36
C PHE A 334 -6.88 -0.12 25.27
N THR A 335 -6.17 0.23 26.34
CA THR A 335 -5.58 -0.76 27.26
C THR A 335 -6.67 -1.48 28.04
N THR A 336 -7.68 -0.74 28.49
CA THR A 336 -8.86 -1.31 29.17
C THR A 336 -9.66 -2.19 28.19
N ILE A 337 -9.93 -1.72 26.97
CA ILE A 337 -10.57 -2.55 25.92
C ILE A 337 -9.79 -3.86 25.70
N LEU A 338 -8.47 -3.78 25.51
CA LEU A 338 -7.61 -4.94 25.31
C LEU A 338 -7.69 -5.93 26.47
N SER A 339 -7.72 -5.47 27.72
CA SER A 339 -7.83 -6.34 28.90
C SER A 339 -9.14 -7.12 28.97
N ILE A 340 -10.22 -6.56 28.41
CA ILE A 340 -11.55 -7.20 28.37
C ILE A 340 -11.59 -8.24 27.25
N ILE A 341 -11.06 -7.91 26.06
CA ILE A 341 -11.19 -8.76 24.87
C ILE A 341 -10.11 -9.85 24.78
N SER A 342 -8.92 -9.62 25.33
CA SER A 342 -7.79 -10.55 25.21
C SER A 342 -8.12 -11.98 25.70
N PRO A 343 -8.84 -12.18 26.82
CA PRO A 343 -9.29 -13.52 27.24
C PRO A 343 -10.31 -14.19 26.30
N LEU A 344 -10.97 -13.42 25.44
CA LEU A 344 -11.99 -13.90 24.50
C LEU A 344 -11.43 -14.19 23.10
N CYS A 345 -10.19 -13.79 22.85
CA CYS A 345 -9.50 -14.00 21.60
C CYS A 345 -9.10 -15.48 21.46
N ILE A 346 -9.47 -16.07 20.32
CA ILE A 346 -9.01 -17.37 19.88
C ILE A 346 -7.79 -17.15 18.97
N PRO A 347 -6.59 -17.54 19.40
CA PRO A 347 -5.41 -17.45 18.57
C PRO A 347 -5.46 -18.50 17.45
N GLY A 348 -4.80 -18.22 16.34
CA GLY A 348 -4.77 -19.08 15.18
C GLY A 348 -3.79 -18.57 14.13
N TYR A 349 -3.62 -19.32 13.04
CA TYR A 349 -2.78 -18.88 11.94
C TYR A 349 -3.50 -17.87 11.05
N ARG A 350 -2.72 -16.96 10.46
CA ARG A 350 -3.19 -16.14 9.35
C ARG A 350 -3.25 -16.99 8.07
N GLY A 351 -3.46 -16.38 6.91
CA GLY A 351 -3.70 -17.15 5.69
C GLY A 351 -4.40 -16.36 4.61
N PHE A 352 -5.12 -17.08 3.77
CA PHE A 352 -5.85 -16.53 2.63
C PHE A 352 -7.35 -16.77 2.80
N VAL A 353 -8.15 -16.00 2.08
CA VAL A 353 -9.56 -16.27 1.87
C VAL A 353 -9.80 -16.26 0.38
N VAL A 354 -10.37 -17.36 -0.13
CA VAL A 354 -10.81 -17.46 -1.52
C VAL A 354 -12.31 -17.23 -1.55
N VAL A 355 -12.73 -16.24 -2.32
CA VAL A 355 -14.13 -16.03 -2.68
C VAL A 355 -14.37 -16.63 -4.05
N LYS A 356 -15.37 -17.50 -4.15
CA LYS A 356 -15.69 -18.21 -5.40
C LYS A 356 -17.18 -18.49 -5.51
N PRO A 357 -17.71 -18.77 -6.72
CA PRO A 357 -19.07 -19.26 -6.87
C PRO A 357 -19.29 -20.53 -6.04
N LYS A 358 -20.49 -20.68 -5.46
CA LYS A 358 -20.92 -21.93 -4.84
C LYS A 358 -21.04 -23.00 -5.93
N ASN A 359 -20.44 -24.17 -5.72
CA ASN A 359 -20.76 -25.30 -6.57
C ASN A 359 -22.18 -25.77 -6.24
N MET A 360 -22.96 -26.15 -7.26
CA MET A 360 -24.30 -26.74 -7.05
C MET A 360 -24.27 -28.05 -6.23
N TYR A 361 -23.09 -28.59 -5.94
CA TYR A 361 -22.88 -29.86 -5.23
C TYR A 361 -22.27 -29.72 -3.83
N ASP A 362 -21.95 -28.51 -3.36
CA ASP A 362 -21.35 -28.31 -2.02
C ASP A 362 -22.40 -28.15 -0.90
N ASP A 363 -23.70 -28.15 -1.25
CA ASP A 363 -24.84 -28.01 -0.32
C ASP A 363 -25.58 -29.36 -0.04
N GLU A 364 -25.01 -30.51 -0.42
CA GLU A 364 -25.55 -31.87 -0.10
C GLU A 364 -24.89 -32.53 1.11
#